data_AF-A0A225DW64-F1
#
_entry.id   AF-A0A225DW64-F1
#
_cell.length_a   1.000
_cell.length_b   1.000
_cell.length_c   1.000
_cell.angle_alpha   90.00
_cell.angle_beta   90.00
_cell.angle_gamma   90.00
#
_symmetry.space_group_name_H-M   'P 1'
#
loop_
_entity.id
_entity.type
_entity.pdbx_description
1 polymer ?
#
loop_
_entity_poly.entity_id
_entity_poly.type
_entity_poly.pdbx_seq_one_letter_code
_entity_poly.pdbx_strand_id
1 'polypeptide(L)'
;MRWPWSRRGDGRTIFEFFDGIRTRRVDPTVVGEALEAELGPGCGRDLLRLLTQDATAIPGVVDTTGHAAAQTGAVNKIAAAVGRAFGAGEFKDLGGGRSEGLTRGERVALLCVYLDYLGGLAAKARPFTPSPSPTGASRRA
;
A
#
# COMPACT_ATOMS: atom_id res chain seq x y z
N MET A 1 31.13 -11.71 22.96
CA MET A 1 30.92 -10.66 21.94
C MET A 1 29.43 -10.40 21.81
N ARG A 2 28.96 -9.20 22.21
CA ARG A 2 27.58 -8.75 21.96
C ARG A 2 27.59 -7.97 20.64
N TRP A 3 26.80 -8.41 19.66
CA TRP A 3 26.58 -7.67 18.41
C TRP A 3 26.04 -6.26 18.72
N PRO A 4 26.44 -5.21 17.96
CA PRO A 4 26.11 -3.81 18.25
C PRO A 4 24.62 -3.47 18.04
N TRP A 5 23.80 -4.43 17.62
CA TRP A 5 22.35 -4.31 17.46
C TRP A 5 21.61 -4.88 18.66
N SER A 6 22.02 -4.52 19.88
CA SER A 6 21.15 -4.73 21.04
C SER A 6 19.94 -3.82 20.85
N ARG A 7 18.78 -4.41 20.50
CA ARG A 7 17.48 -3.73 20.43
C ARG A 7 17.31 -2.86 21.68
N ARG A 8 17.47 -1.54 21.53
CA ARG A 8 16.98 -0.60 22.54
C ARG A 8 15.47 -0.73 22.56
N GLY A 9 14.93 -0.88 23.77
CA GLY A 9 13.53 -1.20 24.05
C GLY A 9 12.56 -0.26 23.34
N ASP A 10 11.45 -0.87 22.91
CA ASP A 10 10.12 -0.25 22.76
C ASP A 10 9.88 0.62 21.52
N GLY A 11 10.81 0.69 20.56
CA GLY A 11 10.69 1.43 19.31
C GLY A 11 9.96 0.70 18.16
N ARG A 12 8.84 0.01 18.41
CA ARG A 12 8.05 -0.57 17.31
C ARG A 12 7.37 0.55 16.54
N THR A 13 7.61 0.58 15.23
CA THR A 13 6.96 1.51 14.33
C THR A 13 5.47 1.16 14.25
N ILE A 14 4.59 2.13 14.51
CA ILE A 14 3.14 1.93 14.52
C ILE A 14 2.51 2.81 13.44
N PHE A 15 1.68 2.21 12.61
CA PHE A 15 0.84 2.93 11.66
C PHE A 15 -0.54 3.17 12.27
N GLU A 16 -1.02 4.41 12.20
CA GLU A 16 -2.26 4.84 12.83
C GLU A 16 -3.21 5.43 11.79
N PHE A 17 -4.49 5.05 11.85
CA PHE A 17 -5.52 5.50 10.91
C PHE A 17 -6.91 5.46 11.55
N PHE A 18 -7.86 6.20 10.99
CA PHE A 18 -9.27 6.15 11.40
C PHE A 18 -10.05 5.15 10.53
N ASP A 19 -10.77 4.21 11.14
CA ASP A 19 -11.50 3.14 10.41
C ASP A 19 -12.97 3.47 10.12
N GLY A 20 -13.39 4.72 10.32
CA GLY A 20 -14.79 5.14 10.26
C GLY A 20 -15.53 5.06 11.60
N ILE A 21 -14.94 4.41 12.60
CA ILE A 21 -15.54 4.23 13.94
C ILE A 21 -14.59 4.77 15.02
N ARG A 22 -13.31 4.41 14.91
CA ARG A 22 -12.26 4.73 15.89
C ARG A 22 -10.89 4.81 15.23
N THR A 23 -9.97 5.45 15.94
CA THR A 23 -8.56 5.39 15.57
C THR A 23 -7.97 4.02 15.91
N ARG A 24 -7.31 3.41 14.93
CA ARG A 24 -6.64 2.11 15.02
C ARG A 24 -5.14 2.27 14.89
N ARG A 25 -4.44 1.37 15.54
CA ARG A 25 -2.98 1.29 15.56
C ARG A 25 -2.60 -0.12 15.13
N VAL A 26 -1.77 -0.23 14.11
CA VAL A 26 -1.36 -1.51 13.53
C VAL A 26 0.15 -1.57 13.38
N ASP A 27 0.70 -2.78 13.49
CA ASP A 27 2.09 -3.04 13.17
C ASP A 27 2.22 -3.12 11.64
N PRO A 28 3.01 -2.25 11.01
CA PRO A 28 3.16 -2.22 9.56
C PRO A 28 3.75 -3.53 9.02
N THR A 29 4.61 -4.24 9.76
CA THR A 29 5.15 -5.52 9.28
C THR A 29 4.04 -6.56 9.17
N VAL A 30 3.18 -6.66 10.18
CA VAL A 30 2.04 -7.61 10.19
C VAL A 30 1.06 -7.30 9.05
N VAL A 31 0.76 -6.02 8.83
CA VAL A 31 -0.10 -5.59 7.72
C VAL A 31 0.53 -5.93 6.36
N GLY A 32 1.83 -5.69 6.21
CA GLY A 32 2.59 -6.04 5.01
C GLY A 32 2.50 -7.53 4.69
N GLU A 33 2.76 -8.39 5.68
CA GLU A 33 2.67 -9.84 5.53
C GLU A 33 1.25 -10.30 5.15
N ALA A 34 0.22 -9.72 5.77
CA ALA A 34 -1.17 -10.04 5.45
C ALA A 34 -1.55 -9.63 4.02
N LEU A 35 -1.07 -8.47 3.55
CA LEU A 35 -1.31 -8.02 2.17
C LEU A 35 -0.60 -8.93 1.16
N GLU A 36 0.64 -9.34 1.43
CA GLU A 36 1.38 -10.25 0.54
C GLU A 36 0.75 -11.65 0.50
N ALA A 37 0.22 -12.15 1.61
CA ALA A 37 -0.49 -13.42 1.65
C ALA A 37 -1.77 -13.42 0.77
N GLU A 38 -2.47 -12.28 0.70
CA GLU A 38 -3.73 -12.14 -0.04
C GLU A 38 -3.52 -11.78 -1.53
N LEU A 39 -2.51 -10.97 -1.82
CA LEU A 39 -2.30 -10.36 -3.13
C LEU A 39 -1.07 -10.89 -3.88
N GLY A 40 -0.22 -11.66 -3.20
CA GLY A 40 1.01 -12.23 -3.73
C GLY A 40 2.27 -11.45 -3.33
N PRO A 41 3.46 -12.06 -3.45
CA PRO A 41 4.73 -11.42 -3.08
C PRO A 41 5.00 -10.15 -3.88
N GLY A 42 5.48 -9.09 -3.22
CA GLY A 42 5.85 -7.84 -3.91
C GLY A 42 4.65 -7.02 -4.41
N CYS A 43 3.43 -7.34 -3.96
CA CYS A 43 2.20 -6.69 -4.39
C CYS A 43 2.24 -5.17 -4.24
N GLY A 44 2.98 -4.61 -3.28
CA GLY A 44 3.07 -3.16 -3.06
C GLY A 44 3.44 -2.34 -4.31
N ARG A 45 4.32 -2.85 -5.17
CA ARG A 45 4.75 -2.13 -6.39
C ARG A 45 3.74 -2.26 -7.53
N ASP A 46 3.12 -3.43 -7.69
CA ASP A 46 2.06 -3.65 -8.68
C ASP A 46 0.74 -2.98 -8.29
N LEU A 47 0.45 -2.87 -6.99
CA LEU A 47 -0.70 -2.15 -6.46
C LEU A 47 -0.58 -0.65 -6.70
N LEU A 48 0.58 -0.05 -6.44
CA LEU A 48 0.82 1.35 -6.81
C LEU A 48 0.64 1.53 -8.32
N ARG A 49 1.22 0.65 -9.14
CA ARG A 49 1.06 0.73 -10.60
C ARG A 49 -0.40 0.63 -11.05
N LEU A 50 -1.19 -0.29 -10.48
CA LEU A 50 -2.61 -0.45 -10.79
C LEU A 50 -3.47 0.73 -10.32
N LEU A 51 -3.05 1.45 -9.27
CA LEU A 51 -3.75 2.60 -8.71
C LEU A 51 -3.31 3.93 -9.35
N THR A 52 -2.06 4.02 -9.84
CA THR A 52 -1.48 5.24 -10.44
C THR A 52 -1.44 5.23 -11.96
N GLN A 53 -1.64 4.09 -12.62
CA GLN A 53 -1.81 4.09 -14.07
C GLN A 53 -3.14 4.75 -14.40
N ASP A 54 -3.04 6.04 -14.75
CA ASP A 54 -3.93 6.68 -15.69
C ASP A 54 -4.29 5.70 -16.80
N ALA A 55 -5.55 5.68 -17.18
CA ALA A 55 -6.07 5.09 -18.40
C ALA A 55 -5.53 5.83 -19.65
N THR A 56 -4.23 6.10 -19.72
CA THR A 56 -3.57 6.68 -20.89
C THR A 56 -3.31 5.56 -21.89
N ALA A 57 -4.36 5.31 -22.66
CA ALA A 57 -4.36 4.90 -24.06
C ALA A 57 -3.15 4.07 -24.53
N ILE A 58 -3.29 2.74 -24.51
CA ILE A 58 -2.63 1.90 -25.51
C ILE A 58 -3.38 2.14 -26.83
N PRO A 59 -2.78 2.75 -27.86
CA PRO A 59 -3.49 3.02 -29.11
C PRO A 59 -3.80 1.71 -29.82
N GLY A 60 -5.09 1.43 -30.03
CA GLY A 60 -5.55 0.45 -31.03
C GLY A 60 -6.33 -0.77 -30.52
N VAL A 61 -6.28 -1.13 -29.24
CA VAL A 61 -7.01 -2.33 -28.75
C VAL A 61 -7.33 -2.18 -27.26
N VAL A 62 -8.39 -1.46 -26.91
CA VAL A 62 -8.99 -1.64 -25.57
C VAL A 62 -10.50 -1.60 -25.72
N ASP A 63 -11.12 -2.77 -25.62
CA ASP A 63 -12.52 -2.89 -25.26
C ASP A 63 -12.71 -2.20 -23.89
N THR A 64 -13.13 -0.94 -23.94
CA THR A 64 -13.21 -0.03 -22.80
C THR A 64 -14.16 -0.56 -21.71
N THR A 65 -15.12 -1.39 -22.09
CA THR A 65 -16.08 -2.02 -21.17
C THR A 65 -15.45 -3.19 -20.43
N GLY A 66 -14.72 -4.05 -21.14
CA GLY A 66 -13.96 -5.15 -20.54
C GLY A 66 -12.83 -4.66 -19.62
N HIS A 67 -12.18 -3.54 -19.99
CA HIS A 67 -11.14 -2.91 -19.19
C HIS A 67 -11.69 -2.26 -17.91
N ALA A 68 -12.77 -1.49 -18.01
CA ALA A 68 -13.42 -0.89 -16.84
C ALA A 68 -13.95 -1.95 -15.86
N ALA A 69 -14.49 -3.06 -16.37
CA ALA A 69 -14.93 -4.20 -15.56
C ALA A 69 -13.74 -4.91 -14.87
N ALA A 70 -12.64 -5.14 -15.59
CA ALA A 70 -11.42 -5.73 -15.04
C ALA A 70 -10.78 -4.83 -13.96
N GLN A 71 -10.74 -3.52 -14.19
CA GLN A 71 -10.23 -2.53 -13.23
C GLN A 71 -11.12 -2.49 -11.98
N THR A 72 -12.45 -2.51 -12.15
CA THR A 72 -13.40 -2.57 -11.04
C THR A 72 -13.23 -3.85 -10.22
N GLY A 73 -13.01 -5.00 -10.88
CA GLY A 73 -12.73 -6.28 -10.23
C GLY A 73 -11.42 -6.25 -9.43
N ALA A 74 -10.36 -5.68 -9.99
CA ALA A 74 -9.08 -5.52 -9.31
C ALA A 74 -9.21 -4.61 -8.08
N VAL A 75 -9.86 -3.45 -8.23
CA VAL A 75 -10.10 -2.50 -7.12
C VAL A 75 -10.92 -3.16 -6.00
N ASN A 76 -11.94 -3.95 -6.34
CA ASN A 76 -12.72 -4.69 -5.35
C ASN A 76 -11.87 -5.70 -4.59
N LYS A 77 -11.02 -6.46 -5.29
CA LYS A 77 -10.09 -7.42 -4.67
C LYS A 77 -9.12 -6.71 -3.72
N ILE A 78 -8.58 -5.58 -4.14
CA ILE A 78 -7.65 -4.76 -3.33
C ILE A 78 -8.35 -4.22 -2.09
N ALA A 79 -9.52 -3.61 -2.25
CA ALA A 79 -10.27 -3.05 -1.12
C ALA A 79 -10.65 -4.14 -0.10
N ALA A 80 -11.01 -5.34 -0.56
CA ALA A 80 -11.30 -6.48 0.31
C ALA A 80 -10.05 -6.95 1.07
N ALA A 81 -8.92 -7.09 0.39
CA ALA A 81 -7.64 -7.47 1.01
C ALA A 81 -7.20 -6.42 2.06
N VAL A 82 -7.32 -5.13 1.74
CA VAL A 82 -7.04 -4.04 2.68
C VAL A 82 -7.97 -4.10 3.89
N GLY A 83 -9.27 -4.31 3.68
CA GLY A 83 -10.24 -4.47 4.77
C GLY A 83 -9.83 -5.57 5.74
N ARG A 84 -9.38 -6.73 5.22
CA ARG A 84 -8.89 -7.84 6.05
C ARG A 84 -7.56 -7.53 6.74
N ALA A 85 -6.56 -7.06 5.99
CA ALA A 85 -5.20 -6.82 6.50
C ALA A 85 -5.17 -5.75 7.61
N PHE A 86 -5.98 -4.69 7.48
CA PHE A 86 -6.07 -3.61 8.47
C PHE A 86 -7.20 -3.82 9.50
N GLY A 87 -8.01 -4.87 9.34
CA GLY A 87 -9.20 -5.10 10.16
C GLY A 87 -10.23 -3.98 10.06
N ALA A 88 -10.33 -3.31 8.92
CA ALA A 88 -11.25 -2.21 8.65
C ALA A 88 -12.61 -2.74 8.13
N GLY A 89 -13.68 -2.41 8.85
CA GLY A 89 -15.04 -2.84 8.52
C GLY A 89 -15.56 -2.27 7.19
N GLU A 90 -16.56 -2.92 6.61
CA GLU A 90 -17.26 -2.39 5.41
C GLU A 90 -18.14 -1.22 5.80
N PHE A 91 -18.24 -0.25 4.90
CA PHE A 91 -19.13 0.88 5.07
C PHE A 91 -20.57 0.44 5.29
N LYS A 92 -21.21 1.00 6.32
CA LYS A 92 -22.63 0.84 6.63
C LYS A 92 -23.24 2.20 6.91
N ASP A 93 -24.32 2.51 6.22
CA ASP A 93 -25.18 3.64 6.60
C ASP A 93 -26.12 3.17 7.70
N LEU A 94 -26.07 3.85 8.85
CA LEU A 94 -26.90 3.55 10.02
C LEU A 94 -28.15 4.43 10.08
N GLY A 95 -28.33 5.33 9.11
CA GLY A 95 -29.40 6.31 9.08
C GLY A 95 -29.16 7.47 10.05
N GLY A 96 -29.88 8.58 9.81
CA GLY A 96 -29.76 9.79 10.62
C GLY A 96 -28.40 10.49 10.49
N GLY A 97 -27.74 10.37 9.33
CA GLY A 97 -26.44 10.99 9.05
C GLY A 97 -25.25 10.30 9.71
N ARG A 98 -25.43 9.07 10.23
CA ARG A 98 -24.37 8.27 10.84
C ARG A 98 -23.95 7.15 9.91
N SER A 99 -22.64 6.98 9.76
CA SER A 99 -22.04 5.86 9.03
C SER A 99 -20.91 5.23 9.83
N GLU A 100 -20.66 3.95 9.58
CA GLU A 100 -19.55 3.20 10.19
C GLU A 100 -18.75 2.47 9.13
N GLY A 101 -17.47 2.20 9.41
CA GLY A 101 -16.57 1.50 8.51
C GLY A 101 -16.05 2.37 7.38
N LEU A 102 -15.30 1.74 6.47
CA LEU A 102 -14.70 2.43 5.32
C LEU A 102 -15.36 2.00 4.02
N THR A 103 -15.61 2.98 3.15
CA THR A 103 -16.01 2.74 1.77
C THR A 103 -14.88 2.06 1.00
N ARG A 104 -15.22 1.51 -0.17
CA ARG A 104 -14.23 0.93 -1.08
C ARG A 104 -13.12 1.94 -1.43
N GLY A 105 -13.49 3.18 -1.72
CA GLY A 105 -12.52 4.24 -2.07
C GLY A 105 -11.60 4.57 -0.90
N GLU A 106 -12.14 4.67 0.31
CA GLU A 106 -11.36 4.96 1.52
C GLU A 106 -10.39 3.84 1.87
N ARG A 107 -10.75 2.57 1.64
CA ARG A 107 -9.82 1.44 1.81
C ARG A 107 -8.66 1.52 0.81
N VAL A 108 -8.93 1.88 -0.44
CA VAL A 108 -7.87 2.08 -1.43
C VAL A 108 -6.98 3.27 -1.03
N ALA A 109 -7.58 4.37 -0.59
CA ALA A 109 -6.82 5.51 -0.08
C ALA A 109 -5.97 5.16 1.15
N LEU A 110 -6.49 4.34 2.07
CA LEU A 110 -5.76 3.84 3.23
C LEU A 110 -4.50 3.06 2.81
N LEU A 111 -4.60 2.24 1.77
CA LEU A 111 -3.45 1.54 1.20
C LEU A 111 -2.39 2.52 0.68
N CYS A 112 -2.79 3.57 -0.05
CA CYS A 112 -1.85 4.58 -0.54
C CYS A 112 -1.11 5.28 0.61
N VAL A 113 -1.86 5.74 1.62
CA VAL A 113 -1.29 6.40 2.82
C VAL A 113 -0.31 5.47 3.55
N TYR A 114 -0.66 4.18 3.64
CA TYR A 114 0.22 3.17 4.24
C TYR A 114 1.51 2.96 3.43
N LEU A 115 1.43 2.89 2.10
CA LEU A 115 2.62 2.73 1.25
C LEU A 115 3.53 3.96 1.30
N ASP A 116 2.95 5.16 1.33
CA ASP A 116 3.71 6.41 1.54
C ASP A 116 4.40 6.44 2.90
N TYR A 117 3.71 5.97 3.95
CA TYR A 117 4.28 5.82 5.28
C TYR A 117 5.48 4.87 5.27
N LEU A 118 5.36 3.70 4.64
CA LEU A 118 6.49 2.77 4.47
C LEU A 118 7.63 3.40 3.67
N GLY A 119 7.33 4.15 2.61
CA GLY A 119 8.30 4.89 1.82
C GLY A 119 9.09 5.90 2.67
N GLY A 120 8.39 6.63 3.55
CA GLY A 120 8.99 7.56 4.51
C GLY A 120 9.89 6.86 5.54
N LEU A 121 9.49 5.70 6.05
CA LEU A 121 10.34 4.89 6.94
C LEU A 121 11.59 4.39 6.22
N ALA A 122 11.44 3.88 5.00
CA ALA A 122 12.57 3.41 4.20
C ALA A 122 13.54 4.55 3.89
N ALA A 123 13.04 5.75 3.59
CA ALA A 123 13.88 6.93 3.38
C ALA A 123 14.67 7.31 4.64
N LYS A 124 14.04 7.30 5.82
CA LYS A 124 14.70 7.57 7.11
C LYS A 124 15.71 6.47 7.49
N ALA A 125 15.44 5.23 7.11
CA ALA A 125 16.30 4.10 7.40
C ALA A 125 17.53 4.00 6.48
N ARG A 126 17.57 4.72 5.35
CA ARG A 126 18.73 4.72 4.44
C ARG A 126 19.89 5.49 5.08
N PRO A 127 20.99 4.82 5.45
CA PRO A 127 22.10 5.48 6.13
C PRO A 127 23.02 6.27 5.18
N PHE A 128 22.86 6.15 3.85
CA PHE A 128 23.73 6.77 2.86
C PHE A 128 22.97 7.29 1.64
N THR A 129 23.45 8.39 1.06
CA THR A 129 23.10 8.85 -0.28
C THR A 129 23.33 7.71 -1.28
N PRO A 130 22.38 7.39 -2.18
CA PRO A 130 22.57 6.31 -3.14
C PRO A 130 23.86 6.55 -3.93
N SER A 131 24.73 5.55 -3.97
CA SER A 131 25.94 5.59 -4.81
C SER A 131 25.50 5.92 -6.24
N PRO A 132 26.17 6.86 -6.92
CA PRO A 132 25.81 7.22 -8.28
C PRO A 132 25.81 5.96 -9.14
N SER A 133 24.78 5.81 -9.98
CA SER A 133 24.73 4.76 -11.00
C SER A 133 26.04 4.77 -11.77
N PRO A 134 26.63 3.60 -12.11
CA PRO A 134 27.85 3.56 -12.90
C PRO A 134 27.56 4.25 -14.24
N THR A 135 27.97 5.51 -14.35
CA THR A 135 27.88 6.29 -15.57
C THR A 135 28.78 5.60 -16.57
N GLY A 136 28.17 4.99 -17.58
CA GLY A 136 28.78 4.46 -18.78
C GLY A 136 30.20 3.93 -18.62
N ALA A 137 30.36 2.62 -18.54
CA ALA A 137 31.60 2.00 -18.97
C ALA A 137 31.87 2.48 -20.41
N SER A 138 32.71 3.50 -20.53
CA SER A 138 33.26 4.01 -21.78
C SER A 138 34.03 2.85 -22.38
N ARG A 139 33.34 2.08 -23.23
CA ARG A 139 33.94 1.01 -24.01
C ARG A 139 34.71 1.70 -25.14
N ARG A 140 35.91 2.17 -24.84
CA ARG A 140 36.95 2.40 -25.84
C ARG A 140 37.93 1.25 -25.76
N ALA A 141 37.86 0.38 -26.75
CA ALA A 141 38.98 -0.35 -27.32
C ALA A 141 38.69 -0.46 -28.81
#